data_AF-A0A920J6P9-F1
#
_entry.id   AF-A0A920J6P9-F1
#
_cell.length_a   1.000
_cell.length_b   1.000
_cell.length_c   1.000
_cell.angle_alpha   90.00
_cell.angle_beta   90.00
_cell.angle_gamma   90.00
#
_symmetry.space_group_name_H-M   'P 1'
#
loop_
_entity.id
_entity.type
_entity.pdbx_description
1 polymer ?
#
loop_
_entity_poly.entity_id
_entity_poly.type
_entity_poly.pdbx_seq_one_letter_code
_entity_poly.pdbx_strand_id
1 'polypeptide(L)'
;MGPVHRLHAAMFYTIESIGSEQDLHAAVFSTMHNERNILSSEQAVTRFFGKVGVPSSDLSKYLNSFGVKQRVNRAVELTKQLRVDSVPMIIVDGKYKVAARDTALQTVDYLVEMQKSES
;
A
#
# COMPACT_ATOMS: atom_id res chain seq x y z
N MET A 1 12.29 0.35 5.31
CA MET A 1 11.56 -0.14 4.11
C MET A 1 12.55 -0.60 3.05
N GLY A 2 12.59 -1.90 2.76
CA GLY A 2 13.53 -2.51 1.80
C GLY A 2 13.11 -2.39 0.33
N PRO A 3 13.92 -2.90 -0.61
CA PRO A 3 13.65 -2.79 -2.06
C PRO A 3 12.31 -3.39 -2.49
N VAL A 4 11.97 -4.58 -2.02
CA VAL A 4 10.71 -5.25 -2.37
C VAL A 4 9.49 -4.48 -1.83
N HIS A 5 9.57 -3.93 -0.63
CA HIS A 5 8.50 -3.08 -0.08
C HIS A 5 8.30 -1.81 -0.91
N ARG A 6 9.37 -1.21 -1.46
CA ARG A 6 9.27 -0.06 -2.36
C ARG A 6 8.61 -0.42 -3.68
N LEU A 7 8.90 -1.60 -4.23
CA LEU A 7 8.21 -2.11 -5.41
C LEU A 7 6.71 -2.31 -5.13
N HIS A 8 6.35 -2.93 -4.01
CA HIS A 8 4.95 -3.12 -3.63
C HIS A 8 4.22 -1.79 -3.38
N ALA A 9 4.87 -0.80 -2.78
CA ALA A 9 4.31 0.54 -2.64
C ALA A 9 4.13 1.24 -4.01
N ALA A 10 5.08 1.09 -4.93
CA ALA A 10 4.95 1.60 -6.29
C ALA A 10 3.78 0.93 -7.03
N MET A 11 3.60 -0.38 -6.85
CA MET A 11 2.47 -1.14 -7.37
C MET A 11 1.14 -0.64 -6.79
N PHE A 12 1.06 -0.45 -5.47
CA PHE A 12 -0.13 0.10 -4.80
C PHE A 12 -0.53 1.47 -5.39
N TYR A 13 0.42 2.40 -5.50
CA TYR A 13 0.15 3.73 -6.06
C TYR A 13 -0.09 3.73 -7.57
N THR A 14 0.42 2.73 -8.29
CA THR A 14 0.10 2.52 -9.70
C THR A 14 -1.36 2.11 -9.87
N ILE A 15 -1.85 1.17 -9.06
CA ILE A 15 -3.27 0.76 -9.07
C ILE A 15 -4.19 1.97 -8.84
N GLU A 16 -3.90 2.79 -7.83
CA GLU A 16 -4.68 4.00 -7.56
C GLU A 16 -4.62 5.03 -8.71
N SER A 17 -3.53 5.06 -9.48
CA SER A 17 -3.37 5.97 -10.61
C SER A 17 -4.08 5.50 -11.88
N ILE A 18 -4.27 4.18 -12.05
CA ILE A 18 -4.95 3.60 -13.22
C ILE A 18 -6.47 3.83 -13.13
N GLY A 19 -7.05 3.85 -11.93
CA GLY A 19 -8.48 4.09 -11.74
C GLY A 19 -9.36 2.99 -12.35
N SER A 20 -8.98 1.72 -12.18
CA SER A 20 -9.72 0.58 -12.72
C SER A 20 -11.03 0.35 -11.98
N GLU A 21 -12.08 -0.10 -12.70
CA GLU A 21 -13.32 -0.61 -12.11
C GLU A 21 -13.11 -1.96 -11.39
N GLN A 22 -12.02 -2.67 -11.70
CA GLN A 22 -11.66 -3.92 -11.03
C GLN A 22 -10.92 -3.64 -9.72
N ASP A 23 -11.19 -4.46 -8.70
CA ASP A 23 -10.43 -4.43 -7.45
C ASP A 23 -9.06 -5.11 -7.61
N LEU A 24 -8.13 -4.38 -8.24
CA LEU A 24 -6.76 -4.82 -8.46
C LEU A 24 -5.97 -4.97 -7.14
N HIS A 25 -6.38 -4.27 -6.07
CA HIS A 25 -5.76 -4.46 -4.76
C HIS A 25 -6.08 -5.84 -4.19
N ALA A 26 -7.33 -6.27 -4.25
CA ALA A 26 -7.74 -7.62 -3.84
C ALA A 26 -7.05 -8.70 -4.68
N ALA A 27 -6.95 -8.50 -6.00
CA ALA A 27 -6.25 -9.43 -6.89
C ALA A 27 -4.76 -9.59 -6.50
N VAL A 28 -4.05 -8.48 -6.28
CA VAL A 28 -2.65 -8.49 -5.80
C VAL A 28 -2.55 -9.23 -4.47
N PHE A 29 -3.41 -8.90 -3.51
CA PHE A 29 -3.37 -9.49 -2.18
C PHE A 29 -3.58 -11.01 -2.23
N SER A 30 -4.55 -11.48 -3.01
CA SER A 30 -4.81 -12.90 -3.25
C SER A 30 -3.60 -13.59 -3.91
N THR A 31 -3.02 -13.01 -4.96
CA THR A 31 -1.84 -13.59 -5.62
C THR A 31 -0.65 -13.69 -4.66
N MET A 32 -0.44 -12.71 -3.79
CA MET A 32 0.65 -12.76 -2.81
C MET A 32 0.43 -13.82 -1.73
N HIS A 33 -0.78 -13.89 -1.15
CA HIS A 33 -1.03 -14.70 0.05
C HIS A 33 -1.61 -16.08 -0.25
N ASN A 34 -2.53 -16.18 -1.21
CA ASN A 34 -3.18 -17.44 -1.57
C ASN A 34 -2.34 -18.25 -2.59
N GLU A 35 -1.80 -17.57 -3.60
CA GLU A 35 -0.96 -18.22 -4.63
C GLU A 35 0.53 -18.27 -4.26
N ARG A 36 0.92 -17.67 -3.13
CA ARG A 36 2.31 -17.60 -2.64
C ARG A 36 3.29 -16.96 -3.64
N ASN A 37 2.79 -16.05 -4.47
CA ASN A 37 3.61 -15.30 -5.42
C ASN A 37 3.85 -13.89 -4.90
N ILE A 38 5.03 -13.67 -4.29
CA ILE A 38 5.37 -12.41 -3.62
C ILE A 38 5.57 -11.21 -4.56
N LEU A 39 5.47 -11.38 -5.89
CA LEU A 39 5.62 -10.30 -6.88
C LEU A 39 6.91 -9.48 -6.64
N SER A 40 8.05 -10.15 -6.51
CA SER A 40 9.32 -9.55 -6.05
C SER A 40 10.11 -8.77 -7.10
N SER A 41 9.62 -8.66 -8.34
CA SER A 41 10.29 -7.94 -9.42
C SER A 41 9.29 -7.22 -10.32
N GLU A 42 9.74 -6.15 -10.98
CA GLU A 42 8.93 -5.44 -11.99
C GLU A 42 8.43 -6.38 -13.08
N GLN A 43 9.24 -7.35 -13.50
CA GLN A 43 8.83 -8.36 -14.47
C GLN A 43 7.68 -9.24 -13.95
N ALA A 44 7.73 -9.67 -12.69
CA ALA A 44 6.65 -10.46 -12.09
C ALA A 44 5.36 -9.63 -11.96
N VAL A 45 5.49 -8.38 -11.55
CA VAL A 45 4.40 -7.41 -11.48
C VAL A 45 3.78 -7.19 -12.87
N THR A 46 4.57 -6.89 -13.88
CA THR A 46 4.09 -6.71 -15.27
C THR A 46 3.37 -7.94 -15.82
N ARG A 47 3.89 -9.15 -15.56
CA ARG A 47 3.20 -10.38 -15.96
C ARG A 47 1.86 -10.57 -15.25
N PHE A 48 1.78 -10.25 -13.96
CA PHE A 48 0.53 -10.33 -13.20
C PHE A 48 -0.52 -9.38 -13.78
N PHE A 49 -0.15 -8.12 -13.99
CA PHE A 49 -1.06 -7.10 -14.54
C PHE A 49 -1.54 -7.44 -15.95
N GLY A 50 -0.67 -8.00 -16.79
CA GLY A 50 -1.06 -8.50 -18.11
C GLY A 50 -2.12 -9.62 -18.04
N LYS A 51 -2.10 -10.47 -17.02
CA LYS A 51 -3.11 -11.52 -16.82
C LYS A 51 -4.47 -10.97 -16.38
N VAL A 52 -4.49 -9.85 -15.65
CA VAL A 52 -5.72 -9.19 -15.18
C VAL A 52 -6.19 -8.07 -16.11
N GLY A 53 -5.65 -8.01 -17.34
CA GLY A 53 -6.13 -7.11 -18.39
C GLY A 53 -5.56 -5.70 -18.37
N VAL A 54 -4.52 -5.42 -17.58
CA VAL A 54 -3.80 -4.13 -17.62
C VAL A 54 -2.62 -4.24 -18.59
N PRO A 55 -2.53 -3.39 -19.63
CA PRO A 55 -1.46 -3.46 -20.62
C PRO A 55 -0.07 -3.26 -20.01
N SER A 56 0.84 -4.19 -20.30
CA SER A 56 2.22 -4.20 -19.81
C SER A 56 3.01 -2.93 -20.15
N SER A 57 2.75 -2.33 -21.32
CA SER A 57 3.44 -1.14 -21.82
C SER A 57 3.15 0.11 -21.01
N ASP A 58 1.98 0.15 -20.35
CA ASP A 58 1.56 1.28 -19.54
C ASP A 58 2.02 1.09 -18.11
N LEU A 59 2.06 -0.15 -17.63
CA LEU A 59 2.44 -0.45 -16.26
C LEU A 59 3.88 -0.04 -15.91
N SER A 60 4.86 -0.36 -16.76
CA SER A 60 6.25 0.05 -16.50
C SER A 60 6.39 1.58 -16.47
N LYS A 61 5.65 2.30 -17.33
CA LYS A 61 5.61 3.76 -17.32
C LYS A 61 4.99 4.30 -16.03
N TYR A 62 3.89 3.70 -15.56
CA TYR A 62 3.25 4.10 -14.30
C TYR A 62 4.13 3.81 -13.08
N LEU A 63 4.67 2.60 -12.97
CA LEU A 63 5.57 2.19 -11.88
C LEU A 63 6.77 3.13 -11.76
N ASN A 64 7.30 3.59 -12.90
CA ASN A 64 8.46 4.47 -12.96
C ASN A 64 8.11 5.96 -13.08
N SER A 65 6.83 6.32 -13.05
CA SER A 65 6.37 7.70 -13.20
C SER A 65 6.85 8.58 -12.04
N PHE A 66 7.03 9.86 -12.32
CA PHE A 66 7.42 10.84 -11.31
C PHE A 66 6.42 10.89 -10.14
N GLY A 67 5.12 10.88 -10.46
CA GLY A 67 4.05 10.92 -9.46
C GLY A 67 4.10 9.71 -8.51
N VAL A 68 4.22 8.49 -9.04
CA VAL A 68 4.36 7.27 -8.21
C VAL A 68 5.63 7.33 -7.36
N LYS A 69 6.78 7.70 -7.94
CA LYS A 69 8.05 7.85 -7.20
C LYS A 69 7.93 8.86 -6.06
N GLN A 70 7.28 10.00 -6.28
CA GLN A 70 7.06 11.02 -5.25
C GLN A 70 6.20 10.47 -4.09
N ARG A 71 5.11 9.75 -4.40
CA ARG A 71 4.24 9.15 -3.37
C ARG A 71 4.96 8.07 -2.56
N VAL A 72 5.74 7.20 -3.21
CA VAL A 72 6.58 6.20 -2.52
C VAL A 72 7.60 6.86 -1.59
N ASN A 73 8.29 7.92 -2.05
CA ASN A 73 9.26 8.63 -1.22
C ASN A 73 8.60 9.30 0.00
N ARG A 74 7.42 9.90 -0.18
CA ARG A 74 6.63 10.44 0.93
C ARG A 74 6.21 9.37 1.93
N ALA A 75 5.74 8.22 1.46
CA ALA A 75 5.35 7.10 2.32
C ALA A 75 6.53 6.54 3.15
N VAL A 76 7.70 6.44 2.52
CA VAL A 76 8.94 6.02 3.19
C VAL A 76 9.31 7.01 4.30
N GLU A 77 9.24 8.31 4.03
CA GLU A 77 9.55 9.33 5.02
C GLU A 77 8.54 9.32 6.17
N LEU A 78 7.25 9.23 5.86
CA LEU A 78 6.19 9.14 6.87
C LEU A 78 6.36 7.91 7.78
N THR A 79 6.71 6.75 7.20
CA THR A 79 7.00 5.51 7.95
C THR A 79 8.13 5.72 8.96
N LYS A 80 9.18 6.47 8.58
CA LYS A 80 10.30 6.79 9.48
C LYS A 80 9.88 7.77 10.58
N GLN A 81 9.22 8.87 10.20
CA GLN A 81 8.78 9.92 11.12
C GLN A 81 7.84 9.36 12.20
N LEU A 82 6.90 8.52 11.79
CA LEU A 82 5.97 7.85 12.69
C LEU A 82 6.59 6.62 13.38
N ARG A 83 7.86 6.29 13.12
CA ARG A 83 8.59 5.13 13.69
C ARG A 83 7.79 3.83 13.55
N VAL A 84 7.29 3.55 12.36
CA VAL A 84 6.59 2.29 12.05
C VAL A 84 7.64 1.22 11.76
N ASP A 85 7.62 0.14 12.54
CA ASP A 85 8.59 -0.96 12.48
C ASP A 85 8.00 -2.28 11.98
N SER A 86 6.67 -2.39 11.96
CA SER A 86 5.93 -3.61 11.64
C SER A 86 4.60 -3.27 10.96
N VAL A 87 4.04 -4.26 10.27
CA VAL A 87 2.74 -4.18 9.60
C VAL A 87 1.90 -5.41 9.97
N PRO A 88 0.56 -5.31 9.95
CA PRO A 88 -0.25 -4.09 9.75
C PRO A 88 -0.25 -3.15 10.97
N MET A 89 -0.26 -1.84 10.70
CA MET A 89 -0.30 -0.78 11.71
C MET A 89 -1.17 0.39 11.22
N ILE A 90 -2.06 0.89 12.08
CA ILE A 90 -2.91 2.06 11.81
C ILE A 90 -2.41 3.23 12.67
N ILE A 91 -2.34 4.42 12.08
CA ILE A 91 -1.94 5.65 12.77
C ILE A 91 -3.15 6.58 12.84
N VAL A 92 -3.53 7.02 14.04
CA VAL A 92 -4.63 7.97 14.27
C VAL A 92 -4.06 9.34 14.61
N ASP A 93 -4.44 10.34 13.81
CA ASP A 93 -4.03 11.76 13.91
C ASP A 93 -2.51 12.00 14.03
N GLY A 94 -1.69 11.09 13.50
CA GLY A 94 -0.22 11.16 13.64
C GLY A 94 0.30 10.96 15.09
N LYS A 95 -0.58 10.69 16.05
CA LYS A 95 -0.28 10.61 17.49
C LYS A 95 -0.28 9.18 18.02
N TYR A 96 -1.28 8.38 17.62
CA TYR A 96 -1.50 7.05 18.17
C TYR A 96 -1.17 5.96 17.16
N LYS A 97 -0.50 4.89 17.61
CA LYS A 97 -0.24 3.69 16.83
C LYS A 97 -1.13 2.55 17.32
N VAL A 98 -1.86 1.93 16.42
CA VAL A 98 -2.74 0.79 16.69
C VAL A 98 -2.27 -0.39 15.87
N ALA A 99 -1.76 -1.42 16.53
CA ALA A 99 -1.39 -2.69 15.88
C ALA A 99 -2.63 -3.54 15.60
N ALA A 100 -2.57 -4.43 14.61
CA ALA A 100 -3.70 -5.33 14.35
C ALA A 100 -3.87 -6.36 15.47
N ARG A 101 -4.99 -6.23 16.16
CA ARG A 101 -5.57 -7.13 17.16
C ARG A 101 -7.06 -7.20 16.88
N ASP A 102 -7.77 -8.13 17.49
CA ASP A 102 -9.22 -8.30 17.31
C ASP A 102 -10.00 -7.00 17.62
N THR A 103 -9.50 -6.18 18.55
CA THR A 103 -10.10 -4.90 18.97
C THR A 103 -9.53 -3.68 18.25
N ALA A 104 -8.69 -3.85 17.21
CA ALA A 104 -7.99 -2.74 16.57
C ALA A 104 -8.94 -1.67 16.02
N LEU A 105 -10.02 -2.08 15.35
CA LEU A 105 -10.98 -1.13 14.78
C LEU A 105 -11.76 -0.38 15.86
N GLN A 106 -12.20 -1.07 16.92
CA GLN A 106 -12.85 -0.42 18.07
C GLN A 106 -11.92 0.60 18.75
N THR A 107 -10.63 0.28 18.84
CA THR A 107 -9.61 1.19 19.38
C THR A 107 -9.42 2.41 18.47
N VAL A 108 -9.40 2.20 17.15
CA VAL A 108 -9.32 3.29 16.17
C VAL A 108 -10.54 4.20 16.29
N ASP A 109 -11.75 3.65 16.34
CA ASP A 109 -13.00 4.43 16.45
C ASP A 109 -13.00 5.28 17.73
N TYR A 110 -12.63 4.69 18.86
CA TYR A 110 -12.48 5.41 20.12
C TYR A 110 -11.48 6.58 20.02
N LEU A 111 -10.30 6.33 19.46
CA LEU A 111 -9.26 7.36 19.32
C LEU A 111 -9.68 8.48 18.35
N VAL A 112 -10.39 8.14 17.28
CA VAL A 112 -10.93 9.13 16.33
C VAL A 112 -11.94 10.05 17.03
N GLU A 113 -12.89 9.50 17.78
CA GLU A 113 -13.89 10.31 18.50
C GLU A 113 -13.25 11.16 19.60
N MET A 114 -12.27 10.61 20.32
CA MET A 114 -11.47 11.35 21.31
C MET A 114 -10.77 12.56 20.65
N GLN A 115 -10.10 12.37 19.51
CA GLN A 115 -9.40 13.47 18.82
C GLN A 115 -10.34 14.55 18.27
N LYS A 116 -11.54 14.18 17.80
CA LYS A 116 -12.55 15.16 17.37
C LYS A 116 -13.04 16.02 18.54
N SER A 117 -13.13 15.46 19.75
CA SER A 117 -13.60 16.20 20.93
C SER A 117 -12.57 17.18 21.52
N GLU A 118 -11.29 16.97 21.20
CA GLU A 118 -10.17 17.81 21.65
C GLU A 118 -9.86 18.98 20.68
N SER A 119 -10.50 19.02 19.51
CA SER A 119 -10.30 20.03 18.46
C SER A 119 -11.39 21.11 18.48
#